data_AF-A0A938GSK1-F1
#
_entry.id   AF-A0A938GSK1-F1
#
_cell.length_a   1.000
_cell.length_b   1.000
_cell.length_c   1.000
_cell.angle_alpha   90.00
_cell.angle_beta   90.00
_cell.angle_gamma   90.00
#
_symmetry.space_group_name_H-M   'P 1'
#
loop_
_entity.id
_entity.type
_entity.pdbx_description
1 polymer ?
#
loop_
_entity_poly.entity_id
_entity_poly.type
_entity_poly.pdbx_seq_one_letter_code
_entity_poly.pdbx_strand_id
1 'polypeptide(L)'
;AARRKVIAEIEKSSLDKTGLRSDVVTLWQGGAYHLYRFKKYTDVRLVFAPESQIAFFGGDPDNFEFPRFDLDVCFFRAYENDKPAEIQHYLKFSTRGAVDGELVFVSGHPGRTSRLLTVSELEYLRDQGLPFRLNSLKRTEVLLEAWSARSEENARRAKDELFGVKNSRKALDGRLGGLLDPSLMGAKVRAEADFKSRLRGSTEHETAWKAYDRIAEATKTIAQQATRQNFLEAGLGFNSDSFGIARTLLRAGDERSKPNGERLREFTDGGKESLEFSLFSEKPIYEDLEILTLTDSLTFLAGQFGGGDPLVRMVLAGKSPRERAVELIKGTKVRDVAFRKKLYEGGAAAVSAAKDPMIELARWIDSDARALRKVFEEQTEVKQQAQAAIARARNALLGTAGYPDATFTLRLSFGVVKGYEEDGVEIPAMTTIGGLYARAEAMNRKPPFDLPSLWEKRRSKLNLQTPFNFVSTCDIIGGNSGSPVVNRAGEYVGIIFDGNLQALPGDYAFSEKQGRATSVHSAAIYESLIKVYGAKQLAAELVAGRLSK
;
A
#
# COMPACT_ATOMS: atom_id res chain seq x y z
N ALA A 1 17.29 2.82 -20.16
CA ALA A 1 16.53 2.50 -21.39
C ALA A 1 16.69 1.04 -21.82
N ALA A 2 17.91 0.55 -22.11
CA ALA A 2 18.13 -0.82 -22.62
C ALA A 2 17.52 -1.95 -21.77
N ARG A 3 17.71 -1.94 -20.43
CA ARG A 3 17.11 -2.93 -19.51
C ARG A 3 15.58 -2.97 -19.60
N ARG A 4 14.92 -1.80 -19.63
CA ARG A 4 13.45 -1.69 -19.74
C ARG A 4 12.95 -2.26 -21.08
N LYS A 5 13.67 -2.02 -22.18
CA LYS A 5 13.35 -2.57 -23.50
C LYS A 5 13.37 -4.11 -23.49
N VAL A 6 14.45 -4.71 -22.96
CA VAL A 6 14.57 -6.17 -22.87
C VAL A 6 13.49 -6.78 -21.97
N ILE A 7 13.19 -6.15 -20.83
CA ILE A 7 12.09 -6.57 -19.96
C ILE A 7 10.76 -6.58 -20.72
N ALA A 8 10.42 -5.50 -21.41
CA ALA A 8 9.17 -5.40 -22.17
C ALA A 8 9.10 -6.45 -23.29
N GLU A 9 10.22 -6.75 -23.96
CA GLU A 9 10.30 -7.81 -24.97
C GLU A 9 10.05 -9.20 -24.36
N ILE A 10 10.61 -9.50 -23.18
CA ILE A 10 10.39 -10.78 -22.47
C ILE A 10 8.92 -10.91 -22.04
N GLU A 11 8.37 -9.87 -21.41
CA GLU A 11 6.99 -9.83 -20.93
C GLU A 11 6.01 -10.01 -22.09
N LYS A 12 6.19 -9.26 -23.19
CA LYS A 12 5.37 -9.38 -24.39
C LYS A 12 5.48 -10.76 -25.02
N SER A 13 6.70 -11.26 -25.25
CA SER A 13 6.91 -12.59 -25.84
C SER A 13 6.25 -13.69 -24.99
N SER A 14 6.33 -13.58 -23.67
CA SER A 14 5.67 -14.50 -22.75
C SER A 14 4.15 -14.40 -22.80
N LEU A 15 3.60 -13.18 -22.81
CA LEU A 15 2.15 -12.95 -22.94
C LEU A 15 1.62 -13.49 -24.27
N ASP A 16 2.26 -13.17 -25.39
CA ASP A 16 1.86 -13.62 -26.73
C ASP A 16 1.87 -15.16 -26.83
N LYS A 17 2.84 -15.82 -26.18
CA LYS A 17 2.98 -17.28 -26.18
C LYS A 17 2.01 -18.00 -25.24
N THR A 18 1.66 -17.40 -24.10
CA THR A 18 0.96 -18.11 -23.00
C THR A 18 -0.44 -17.57 -22.69
N GLY A 19 -0.76 -16.36 -23.13
CA GLY A 19 -1.97 -15.64 -22.72
C GLY A 19 -1.98 -15.20 -21.25
N LEU A 20 -0.92 -15.48 -20.48
CA LEU A 20 -0.82 -15.12 -19.07
C LEU A 20 -0.17 -13.74 -18.91
N ARG A 21 -0.72 -12.93 -18.00
CA ARG A 21 -0.05 -11.70 -17.58
C ARG A 21 1.36 -12.06 -17.10
N SER A 22 2.35 -11.42 -17.68
CA SER A 22 3.75 -11.79 -17.52
C SER A 22 4.54 -10.59 -17.04
N ASP A 23 5.12 -10.68 -15.83
CA ASP A 23 5.83 -9.58 -15.17
C ASP A 23 7.27 -10.02 -14.85
N VAL A 24 8.29 -9.30 -15.33
CA VAL A 24 9.68 -9.50 -14.92
C VAL A 24 9.93 -8.71 -13.64
N VAL A 25 10.31 -9.41 -12.59
CA VAL A 25 10.50 -8.84 -11.25
C VAL A 25 11.97 -8.88 -10.88
N THR A 26 12.48 -7.71 -10.51
CA THR A 26 13.84 -7.51 -9.98
C THR A 26 13.91 -7.96 -8.53
N LEU A 27 14.82 -8.89 -8.22
CA LEU A 27 15.05 -9.43 -6.88
C LEU A 27 16.46 -9.08 -6.39
N TRP A 28 16.65 -9.03 -5.06
CA TRP A 28 17.90 -8.63 -4.40
C TRP A 28 18.49 -7.33 -4.99
N GLN A 29 17.65 -6.30 -5.19
CA GLN A 29 18.03 -5.01 -5.79
C GLN A 29 18.82 -5.12 -7.12
N GLY A 30 18.50 -6.12 -7.95
CA GLY A 30 19.14 -6.34 -9.25
C GLY A 30 20.17 -7.48 -9.26
N GLY A 31 20.25 -8.25 -8.16
CA GLY A 31 21.01 -9.51 -8.11
C GLY A 31 20.39 -10.64 -8.93
N ALA A 32 19.06 -10.64 -9.13
CA ALA A 32 18.37 -11.58 -10.01
C ALA A 32 17.10 -10.96 -10.63
N TYR A 33 16.60 -11.59 -11.70
CA TYR A 33 15.35 -11.23 -12.37
C TYR A 33 14.55 -12.51 -12.63
N HIS A 34 13.30 -12.56 -12.16
CA HIS A 34 12.41 -13.70 -12.39
C HIS A 34 11.21 -13.25 -13.22
N LEU A 35 10.73 -14.12 -14.12
CA LEU A 35 9.49 -13.91 -14.86
C LEU A 35 8.34 -14.61 -14.12
N TYR A 36 7.38 -13.84 -13.64
CA TYR A 36 6.15 -14.35 -13.04
C TYR A 36 5.03 -14.35 -14.06
N ARG A 37 4.19 -15.41 -14.06
CA ARG A 37 3.04 -15.55 -14.94
C ARG A 37 1.78 -15.73 -14.13
N PHE A 38 0.75 -14.96 -14.44
CA PHE A 38 -0.50 -14.93 -13.70
C PHE A 38 -1.69 -15.14 -14.63
N LYS A 39 -2.60 -16.02 -14.22
CA LYS A 39 -3.95 -16.06 -14.77
C LYS A 39 -4.76 -14.91 -14.15
N LYS A 40 -5.31 -14.03 -14.98
CA LYS A 40 -6.13 -12.89 -14.56
C LYS A 40 -7.60 -13.29 -14.60
N TYR A 41 -8.28 -13.24 -13.46
CA TYR A 41 -9.75 -13.30 -13.41
C TYR A 41 -10.28 -11.87 -13.40
N THR A 42 -11.16 -11.54 -14.34
CA THR A 42 -11.75 -10.19 -14.48
C THR A 42 -13.19 -10.10 -13.98
N ASP A 43 -13.88 -11.23 -13.84
CA ASP A 43 -15.19 -11.33 -13.20
C ASP A 43 -15.02 -11.91 -11.80
N VAL A 44 -15.09 -11.04 -10.79
CA VAL A 44 -14.95 -11.38 -9.37
C VAL A 44 -16.15 -10.79 -8.64
N ARG A 45 -16.99 -11.67 -8.08
CA ARG A 45 -18.27 -11.29 -7.46
C ARG A 45 -18.19 -11.43 -5.94
N LEU A 46 -18.74 -10.46 -5.22
CA LEU A 46 -18.88 -10.50 -3.77
C LEU A 46 -19.84 -11.64 -3.35
N VAL A 47 -19.43 -12.46 -2.38
CA VAL A 47 -20.23 -13.56 -1.83
C VAL A 47 -20.68 -13.23 -0.40
N PHE A 48 -19.79 -12.67 0.41
CA PHE A 48 -20.10 -12.31 1.79
C PHE A 48 -19.17 -11.20 2.28
N ALA A 49 -19.73 -10.23 2.98
CA ALA A 49 -18.98 -9.28 3.81
C ALA A 49 -19.75 -9.05 5.12
N PRO A 50 -19.07 -9.00 6.28
CA PRO A 50 -19.67 -8.59 7.54
C PRO A 50 -19.87 -7.06 7.58
N GLU A 51 -20.55 -6.54 8.61
CA GLU A 51 -20.68 -5.10 8.80
C GLU A 51 -19.31 -4.44 9.04
N SER A 52 -19.11 -3.21 8.57
CA SER A 52 -17.83 -2.51 8.78
C SER A 52 -17.47 -2.31 10.26
N GLN A 53 -18.47 -2.22 11.14
CA GLN A 53 -18.28 -2.08 12.60
C GLN A 53 -17.55 -3.28 13.21
N ILE A 54 -17.80 -4.51 12.72
CA ILE A 54 -17.11 -5.71 13.23
C ILE A 54 -15.86 -6.06 12.41
N ALA A 55 -15.84 -5.69 11.12
CA ALA A 55 -14.65 -5.87 10.28
C ALA A 55 -13.49 -4.95 10.68
N PHE A 56 -13.79 -3.80 11.29
CA PHE A 56 -12.81 -2.80 11.73
C PHE A 56 -13.17 -2.29 13.13
N PHE A 57 -13.45 -3.22 14.04
CA PHE A 57 -13.83 -2.94 15.42
C PHE A 57 -12.65 -2.32 16.18
N GLY A 58 -12.93 -1.28 16.96
CA GLY A 58 -11.90 -0.47 17.60
C GLY A 58 -11.18 0.50 16.67
N GLY A 59 -11.49 0.46 15.37
CA GLY A 59 -11.10 1.47 14.39
C GLY A 59 -9.61 1.74 14.33
N ASP A 60 -9.26 3.01 14.06
CA ASP A 60 -7.87 3.46 14.11
C ASP A 60 -7.21 3.24 15.48
N PRO A 61 -7.83 3.52 16.65
CA PRO A 61 -7.21 3.28 17.96
C PRO A 61 -6.55 1.91 18.11
N ASP A 62 -7.26 0.83 17.77
CA ASP A 62 -6.73 -0.54 17.89
C ASP A 62 -5.93 -0.98 16.63
N ASN A 63 -5.86 -0.15 15.56
CA ASN A 63 -5.16 -0.49 14.32
C ASN A 63 -3.65 -0.53 14.57
N PHE A 64 -2.98 -1.58 14.09
CA PHE A 64 -1.62 -1.97 14.47
C PHE A 64 -1.44 -2.30 15.96
N GLU A 65 -2.49 -2.64 16.70
CA GLU A 65 -2.38 -3.04 18.11
C GLU A 65 -2.80 -4.50 18.32
N PHE A 66 -2.34 -5.08 19.42
CA PHE A 66 -2.86 -6.36 19.92
C PHE A 66 -2.89 -6.31 21.47
N PRO A 67 -3.95 -6.79 22.16
CA PRO A 67 -5.10 -7.58 21.70
C PRO A 67 -6.02 -6.92 20.67
N ARG A 68 -6.45 -7.70 19.66
CA ARG A 68 -7.32 -7.24 18.56
C ARG A 68 -8.62 -8.07 18.48
N PHE A 69 -9.70 -7.46 18.00
CA PHE A 69 -11.04 -8.06 17.99
C PHE A 69 -11.82 -7.75 16.70
N ASP A 70 -11.27 -8.11 15.55
CA ASP A 70 -11.88 -7.88 14.23
C ASP A 70 -12.35 -9.17 13.56
N LEU A 71 -13.49 -9.11 12.88
CA LEU A 71 -13.87 -10.07 11.84
C LEU A 71 -13.52 -9.51 10.45
N ASP A 72 -12.25 -9.16 10.24
CA ASP A 72 -11.75 -8.63 8.97
C ASP A 72 -11.61 -9.75 7.92
N VAL A 73 -12.74 -10.11 7.32
CA VAL A 73 -12.83 -11.12 6.27
C VAL A 73 -13.92 -10.75 5.28
N CYS A 74 -13.67 -11.05 4.01
CA CYS A 74 -14.67 -10.97 2.94
C CYS A 74 -14.48 -12.17 2.00
N PHE A 75 -15.56 -12.71 1.47
CA PHE A 75 -15.52 -13.80 0.50
C PHE A 75 -15.93 -13.28 -0.88
N PHE A 76 -15.10 -13.60 -1.86
CA PHE A 76 -15.37 -13.38 -3.27
C PHE A 76 -15.35 -14.71 -4.02
N ARG A 77 -15.95 -14.72 -5.20
CA ARG A 77 -15.88 -15.83 -6.13
C ARG A 77 -15.45 -15.33 -7.50
N ALA A 78 -14.41 -15.95 -8.06
CA ALA A 78 -13.99 -15.72 -9.43
C ALA A 78 -14.91 -16.50 -10.39
N TYR A 79 -15.18 -15.90 -11.55
CA TYR A 79 -15.99 -16.47 -12.62
C TYR A 79 -15.23 -16.46 -13.95
N GLU A 80 -15.54 -17.44 -14.79
CA GLU A 80 -15.10 -17.54 -16.18
C GLU A 80 -16.30 -17.96 -17.03
N ASN A 81 -16.58 -17.22 -18.11
CA ASN A 81 -17.74 -17.47 -18.98
C ASN A 81 -19.06 -17.60 -18.20
N ASP A 82 -19.28 -16.66 -17.27
CA ASP A 82 -20.45 -16.59 -16.37
C ASP A 82 -20.66 -17.81 -15.46
N LYS A 83 -19.66 -18.68 -15.31
CA LYS A 83 -19.68 -19.81 -14.38
C LYS A 83 -18.60 -19.65 -13.31
N PRO A 84 -18.79 -20.17 -12.08
CA PRO A 84 -17.72 -20.22 -11.09
C PRO A 84 -16.45 -20.82 -11.70
N ALA A 85 -15.32 -20.14 -11.52
CA ALA A 85 -14.03 -20.59 -12.04
C ALA A 85 -13.68 -21.98 -11.47
N GLU A 86 -13.16 -22.86 -12.32
CA GLU A 86 -12.72 -24.19 -11.89
C GLU A 86 -11.36 -24.10 -11.21
N ILE A 87 -11.33 -24.38 -9.90
CA ILE A 87 -10.13 -24.28 -9.08
C ILE A 87 -9.61 -25.69 -8.77
N GLN A 88 -8.41 -26.00 -9.28
CA GLN A 88 -7.78 -27.32 -9.09
C GLN A 88 -7.26 -27.55 -7.67
N HIS A 89 -6.79 -26.50 -7.01
CA HIS A 89 -6.18 -26.56 -5.68
C HIS A 89 -6.79 -25.48 -4.79
N TYR A 90 -7.30 -25.89 -3.63
CA TYR A 90 -7.86 -25.00 -2.62
C TYR A 90 -7.42 -25.46 -1.23
N LEU A 91 -7.45 -24.54 -0.26
CA LEU A 91 -7.09 -24.83 1.12
C LEU A 91 -8.28 -25.49 1.83
N LYS A 92 -8.01 -26.59 2.54
CA LYS A 92 -9.02 -27.23 3.39
C LYS A 92 -9.28 -26.36 4.61
N PHE A 93 -10.53 -25.99 4.85
CA PHE A 93 -10.89 -25.12 5.97
C PHE A 93 -10.86 -25.88 7.31
N SER A 94 -10.14 -25.36 8.32
CA SER A 94 -10.20 -25.87 9.69
C SER A 94 -11.28 -25.15 10.48
N THR A 95 -12.27 -25.88 11.00
CA THR A 95 -13.28 -25.29 11.91
C THR A 95 -12.75 -25.09 13.33
N ARG A 96 -11.56 -25.64 13.64
CA ARG A 96 -10.89 -25.51 14.94
C ARG A 96 -9.87 -24.37 14.94
N GLY A 97 -9.36 -23.99 13.77
CA GLY A 97 -8.32 -22.98 13.61
C GLY A 97 -6.98 -23.36 14.21
N ALA A 98 -6.20 -22.34 14.55
CA ALA A 98 -4.84 -22.49 15.02
C ALA A 98 -4.82 -22.71 16.54
N VAL A 99 -3.72 -23.25 17.08
CA VAL A 99 -3.50 -23.37 18.54
C VAL A 99 -2.20 -22.69 18.96
N ASP A 100 -2.11 -22.26 20.22
CA ASP A 100 -0.87 -21.69 20.75
C ASP A 100 0.29 -22.68 20.63
N GLY A 101 1.46 -22.20 20.21
CA GLY A 101 2.63 -23.01 19.92
C GLY A 101 2.62 -23.74 18.56
N GLU A 102 1.56 -23.60 17.74
CA GLU A 102 1.49 -24.27 16.45
C GLU A 102 2.40 -23.62 15.39
N LEU A 103 3.10 -24.46 14.61
CA LEU A 103 3.82 -24.03 13.41
C LEU A 103 2.82 -23.68 12.31
N VAL A 104 2.90 -22.44 11.82
CA VAL A 104 2.04 -21.90 10.77
C VAL A 104 2.84 -21.27 9.64
N PHE A 105 2.21 -21.19 8.48
CA PHE A 105 2.76 -20.66 7.24
C PHE A 105 1.83 -19.59 6.69
N VAL A 106 2.39 -18.47 6.25
CA VAL A 106 1.68 -17.40 5.56
C VAL A 106 2.18 -17.34 4.13
N SER A 107 1.27 -17.59 3.19
CA SER A 107 1.54 -17.42 1.75
C SER A 107 0.85 -16.17 1.24
N GLY A 108 1.59 -15.24 0.65
CA GLY A 108 1.07 -13.91 0.36
C GLY A 108 1.89 -13.11 -0.64
N HIS A 109 1.42 -11.90 -0.94
CA HIS A 109 2.07 -10.95 -1.83
C HIS A 109 2.53 -9.72 -1.04
N PRO A 110 3.56 -9.84 -0.17
CA PRO A 110 4.08 -8.70 0.58
C PRO A 110 4.50 -7.59 -0.40
N GLY A 111 4.03 -6.36 -0.16
CA GLY A 111 4.21 -5.22 -1.07
C GLY A 111 5.66 -4.84 -1.25
N ARG A 112 6.25 -4.28 -0.19
CA ARG A 112 7.64 -3.83 -0.22
C ARG A 112 8.26 -3.86 1.17
N THR A 113 9.54 -4.21 1.20
CA THR A 113 10.44 -3.98 2.32
C THR A 113 11.68 -3.23 1.82
N SER A 114 12.45 -2.70 2.75
CA SER A 114 13.61 -1.85 2.52
C SER A 114 14.83 -2.37 3.31
N ARG A 115 14.93 -3.69 3.50
CA ARG A 115 15.92 -4.33 4.38
C ARG A 115 17.33 -4.24 3.82
N LEU A 116 17.44 -4.13 2.49
CA LEU A 116 18.71 -4.05 1.77
C LEU A 116 19.17 -2.62 1.46
N LEU A 117 18.45 -1.58 1.92
CA LEU A 117 18.89 -0.19 1.74
C LEU A 117 20.23 0.06 2.46
N THR A 118 21.05 0.94 1.87
CA THR A 118 22.28 1.41 2.52
C THR A 118 21.98 2.32 3.71
N VAL A 119 22.96 2.49 4.60
CA VAL A 119 22.88 3.42 5.74
C VAL A 119 22.50 4.83 5.25
N SER A 120 23.12 5.33 4.18
CA SER A 120 22.80 6.65 3.63
C SER A 120 21.36 6.79 3.13
N GLU A 121 20.77 5.72 2.59
CA GLU A 121 19.36 5.70 2.20
C GLU A 121 18.44 5.66 3.42
N LEU A 122 18.79 4.89 4.44
CA LEU A 122 18.06 4.82 5.71
C LEU A 122 18.10 6.14 6.48
N GLU A 123 19.25 6.84 6.49
CA GLU A 123 19.39 8.17 7.07
C GLU A 123 18.52 9.20 6.35
N TYR A 124 18.50 9.18 5.01
CA TYR A 124 17.57 10.04 4.26
C TYR A 124 16.10 9.78 4.63
N LEU A 125 15.69 8.51 4.76
CA LEU A 125 14.33 8.17 5.19
C LEU A 125 14.06 8.68 6.62
N ARG A 126 14.99 8.48 7.56
CA ARG A 126 14.88 8.89 8.96
C ARG A 126 14.79 10.41 9.11
N ASP A 127 15.68 11.13 8.44
CA ASP A 127 15.95 12.54 8.73
C ASP A 127 15.12 13.50 7.88
N GLN A 128 14.67 13.06 6.70
CA GLN A 128 13.98 13.94 5.74
C GLN A 128 12.72 13.30 5.14
N GLY A 129 12.84 12.10 4.59
CA GLY A 129 11.78 11.46 3.81
C GLY A 129 10.52 11.17 4.63
N LEU A 130 10.64 10.37 5.70
CA LEU A 130 9.50 10.03 6.56
C LEU A 130 8.96 11.23 7.34
N PRO A 131 9.79 12.10 7.96
CA PRO A 131 9.29 13.29 8.63
C PRO A 131 8.43 14.18 7.73
N PHE A 132 8.85 14.42 6.48
CA PHE A 132 8.07 15.21 5.52
C PHE A 132 6.72 14.55 5.20
N ARG A 133 6.71 13.24 4.92
CA ARG A 133 5.47 12.50 4.63
C ARG A 133 4.52 12.48 5.82
N LEU A 134 5.04 12.28 7.02
CA LEU A 134 4.25 12.28 8.26
C LEU A 134 3.63 13.65 8.53
N ASN A 135 4.36 14.75 8.28
CA ASN A 135 3.80 16.10 8.41
C ASN A 135 2.60 16.30 7.47
N SER A 136 2.73 15.88 6.20
CA SER A 136 1.63 15.94 5.22
C SER A 136 0.42 15.09 5.63
N LEU A 137 0.65 13.86 6.11
CA LEU A 137 -0.42 12.96 6.55
C LEU A 137 -1.14 13.51 7.79
N LYS A 138 -0.39 13.96 8.81
CA LYS A 138 -0.95 14.53 10.04
C LYS A 138 -1.80 15.77 9.75
N ARG A 139 -1.34 16.63 8.84
CA ARG A 139 -2.11 17.79 8.36
C ARG A 139 -3.43 17.37 7.71
N THR A 140 -3.38 16.37 6.82
CA THR A 140 -4.57 15.88 6.09
C THR A 140 -5.55 15.18 7.03
N GLU A 141 -5.06 14.42 8.00
CA GLU A 141 -5.88 13.77 9.03
C GLU A 141 -6.70 14.78 9.81
N VAL A 142 -6.05 15.82 10.38
CA VAL A 142 -6.74 16.87 11.13
C VAL A 142 -7.78 17.60 10.27
N LEU A 143 -7.45 17.90 9.01
CA LEU A 143 -8.37 18.53 8.07
C LEU A 143 -9.64 17.68 7.86
N LEU A 144 -9.45 16.40 7.53
CA LEU A 144 -10.54 15.49 7.19
C LEU A 144 -11.37 15.13 8.43
N GLU A 145 -10.76 14.97 9.60
CA GLU A 145 -11.48 14.78 10.87
C GLU A 145 -12.35 16.00 11.21
N ALA A 146 -11.77 17.20 11.17
CA ALA A 146 -12.49 18.44 11.48
C ALA A 146 -13.60 18.74 10.46
N TRP A 147 -13.47 18.27 9.21
CA TRP A 147 -14.52 18.38 8.21
C TRP A 147 -15.61 17.32 8.37
N SER A 148 -15.21 16.07 8.66
CA SER A 148 -16.11 14.95 8.95
C SER A 148 -16.99 15.21 10.17
N ALA A 149 -16.46 15.88 11.20
CA ALA A 149 -17.22 16.22 12.41
C ALA A 149 -18.37 17.23 12.18
N ARG A 150 -18.45 17.87 11.00
CA ARG A 150 -19.48 18.88 10.70
C ARG A 150 -20.81 18.28 10.27
N SER A 151 -20.81 17.08 9.69
CA SER A 151 -22.03 16.36 9.28
C SER A 151 -21.73 14.89 8.98
N GLU A 152 -22.76 14.04 9.09
CA GLU A 152 -22.66 12.63 8.70
C GLU A 152 -22.29 12.47 7.21
N GLU A 153 -22.82 13.32 6.33
CA GLU A 153 -22.52 13.27 4.91
C GLU A 153 -21.06 13.62 4.60
N ASN A 154 -20.47 14.57 5.34
CA ASN A 154 -19.04 14.86 5.22
C ASN A 154 -18.21 13.65 5.66
N ALA A 155 -18.55 13.07 6.82
CA ALA A 155 -17.88 11.88 7.32
C ALA A 155 -17.96 10.73 6.31
N ARG A 156 -19.12 10.52 5.68
CA ARG A 156 -19.31 9.49 4.63
C ARG A 156 -18.42 9.75 3.41
N ARG A 157 -18.33 10.99 2.94
CA ARG A 157 -17.52 11.36 1.76
C ARG A 157 -16.02 11.24 2.01
N ALA A 158 -15.54 11.65 3.18
CA ALA A 158 -14.12 11.62 3.54
C ALA A 158 -13.65 10.25 4.07
N LYS A 159 -14.56 9.31 4.35
CA LYS A 159 -14.28 8.05 5.04
C LYS A 159 -13.07 7.30 4.49
N ASP A 160 -13.05 7.02 3.20
CA ASP A 160 -12.01 6.19 2.58
C ASP A 160 -10.66 6.90 2.54
N GLU A 161 -10.65 8.22 2.26
CA GLU A 161 -9.42 9.03 2.27
C GLU A 161 -8.86 9.13 3.70
N LEU A 162 -9.71 9.43 4.69
CA LEU A 162 -9.31 9.50 6.09
C LEU A 162 -8.77 8.16 6.60
N PHE A 163 -9.42 7.04 6.25
CA PHE A 163 -8.95 5.71 6.58
C PHE A 163 -7.54 5.46 6.00
N GLY A 164 -7.33 5.76 4.72
CA GLY A 164 -6.03 5.62 4.07
C GLY A 164 -4.94 6.49 4.68
N VAL A 165 -5.28 7.74 5.05
CA VAL A 165 -4.37 8.69 5.72
C VAL A 165 -3.98 8.16 7.11
N LYS A 166 -4.93 7.76 7.94
CA LYS A 166 -4.68 7.24 9.30
C LYS A 166 -3.82 5.98 9.28
N ASN A 167 -4.18 5.02 8.43
CA ASN A 167 -3.42 3.79 8.27
C ASN A 167 -1.98 4.07 7.81
N SER A 168 -1.81 4.94 6.81
CA SER A 168 -0.48 5.34 6.35
C SER A 168 0.31 6.07 7.43
N ARG A 169 -0.32 6.97 8.18
CA ARG A 169 0.33 7.71 9.26
C ARG A 169 0.86 6.75 10.32
N LYS A 170 0.01 5.87 10.87
CA LYS A 170 0.43 4.90 11.90
C LYS A 170 1.58 4.02 11.40
N ALA A 171 1.46 3.46 10.20
CA ALA A 171 2.50 2.62 9.62
C ALA A 171 3.84 3.38 9.46
N LEU A 172 3.80 4.64 9.01
CA LEU A 172 5.01 5.44 8.84
C LEU A 172 5.58 5.96 10.17
N ASP A 173 4.76 6.24 11.18
CA ASP A 173 5.21 6.59 12.53
C ASP A 173 5.99 5.42 13.13
N GLY A 174 5.48 4.18 13.04
CA GLY A 174 6.20 2.99 13.52
C GLY A 174 7.50 2.70 12.75
N ARG A 175 7.50 2.91 11.42
CA ARG A 175 8.74 2.81 10.61
C ARG A 175 9.77 3.86 11.03
N LEU A 176 9.35 5.11 11.24
CA LEU A 176 10.25 6.16 11.71
C LEU A 176 10.78 5.84 13.11
N GLY A 177 9.93 5.35 14.01
CA GLY A 177 10.33 4.86 15.33
C GLY A 177 11.43 3.81 15.24
N GLY A 178 11.30 2.84 14.33
CA GLY A 178 12.34 1.84 14.07
C GLY A 178 13.68 2.43 13.58
N LEU A 179 13.66 3.48 12.75
CA LEU A 179 14.89 4.16 12.31
C LEU A 179 15.50 5.07 13.38
N LEU A 180 14.70 5.54 14.33
CA LEU A 180 15.14 6.31 15.49
C LEU A 180 15.67 5.43 16.63
N ASP A 181 15.36 4.13 16.63
CA ASP A 181 15.94 3.17 17.58
C ASP A 181 17.45 2.98 17.34
N PRO A 182 18.32 3.37 18.29
CA PRO A 182 19.77 3.21 18.16
C PRO A 182 20.23 1.76 18.00
N SER A 183 19.47 0.80 18.55
CA SER A 183 19.78 -0.63 18.43
C SER A 183 19.63 -1.10 16.98
N LEU A 184 18.47 -0.82 16.37
CA LEU A 184 18.19 -1.18 14.98
C LEU A 184 19.13 -0.45 14.02
N MET A 185 19.21 0.88 14.13
CA MET A 185 20.06 1.67 13.23
C MET A 185 21.54 1.36 13.43
N GLY A 186 21.99 1.18 14.67
CA GLY A 186 23.36 0.76 14.98
C GLY A 186 23.69 -0.62 14.41
N ALA A 187 22.75 -1.56 14.41
CA ALA A 187 22.93 -2.87 13.76
C ALA A 187 23.09 -2.72 12.23
N LYS A 188 22.33 -1.83 11.59
CA LYS A 188 22.48 -1.52 10.16
C LYS A 188 23.84 -0.91 9.84
N VAL A 189 24.29 0.05 10.64
CA VAL A 189 25.61 0.69 10.50
C VAL A 189 26.74 -0.33 10.62
N ARG A 190 26.70 -1.19 11.64
CA ARG A 190 27.69 -2.26 11.82
C ARG A 190 27.68 -3.26 10.66
N ALA A 191 26.51 -3.73 10.25
CA ALA A 191 26.38 -4.68 9.15
C ALA A 191 26.93 -4.12 7.82
N GLU A 192 26.68 -2.84 7.52
CA GLU A 192 27.25 -2.19 6.34
C GLU A 192 28.77 -2.02 6.45
N ALA A 193 29.28 -1.57 7.60
CA ALA A 193 30.72 -1.41 7.82
C ALA A 193 31.47 -2.75 7.70
N ASP A 194 30.94 -3.80 8.32
CA ASP A 194 31.48 -5.15 8.24
C ASP A 194 31.51 -5.65 6.79
N PHE A 195 30.42 -5.44 6.03
CA PHE A 195 30.38 -5.84 4.63
C PHE A 195 31.37 -5.01 3.78
N LYS A 196 31.43 -3.69 3.96
CA LYS A 196 32.39 -2.82 3.24
C LYS A 196 33.84 -3.22 3.53
N SER A 197 34.16 -3.71 4.74
CA SER A 197 35.51 -4.19 5.07
C SER A 197 35.90 -5.42 4.25
N ARG A 198 34.95 -6.32 3.95
CA ARG A 198 35.17 -7.51 3.10
C ARG A 198 35.38 -7.17 1.62
N LEU A 199 34.85 -6.04 1.15
CA LEU A 199 35.03 -5.58 -0.23
C LEU A 199 36.37 -4.83 -0.43
N ARG A 200 36.94 -4.29 0.65
CA ARG A 200 38.09 -3.38 0.59
C ARG A 200 39.32 -4.10 0.07
N GLY A 201 39.99 -3.50 -0.93
CA GLY A 201 41.22 -4.06 -1.52
C GLY A 201 41.00 -5.22 -2.50
N SER A 202 39.76 -5.69 -2.68
CA SER A 202 39.43 -6.65 -3.72
C SER A 202 39.27 -5.95 -5.07
N THR A 203 40.08 -6.35 -6.06
CA THR A 203 39.93 -5.90 -7.45
C THR A 203 38.61 -6.41 -8.06
N GLU A 204 38.17 -7.61 -7.67
CA GLU A 204 36.90 -8.20 -8.12
C GLU A 204 35.68 -7.41 -7.61
N HIS A 205 35.77 -6.85 -6.40
CA HIS A 205 34.64 -6.17 -5.74
C HIS A 205 34.76 -4.64 -5.68
N GLU A 206 35.73 -4.05 -6.38
CA GLU A 206 35.97 -2.61 -6.39
C GLU A 206 34.73 -1.81 -6.80
N THR A 207 33.97 -2.30 -7.79
CA THR A 207 32.72 -1.66 -8.24
C THR A 207 31.66 -1.64 -7.13
N ALA A 208 31.54 -2.72 -6.35
CA ALA A 208 30.60 -2.80 -5.22
C ALA A 208 31.05 -1.91 -4.05
N TRP A 209 32.36 -1.81 -3.82
CA TRP A 209 32.90 -0.91 -2.80
C TRP A 209 32.60 0.56 -3.12
N LYS A 210 32.83 1.00 -4.37
CA LYS A 210 32.51 2.36 -4.85
C LYS A 210 30.99 2.62 -4.97
N ALA A 211 30.17 1.57 -5.03
CA ALA A 211 28.72 1.71 -5.19
C ALA A 211 28.05 2.41 -4.01
N TYR A 212 28.58 2.26 -2.79
CA TYR A 212 28.06 2.94 -1.60
C TYR A 212 28.11 4.47 -1.74
N ASP A 213 29.24 5.01 -2.22
CA ASP A 213 29.40 6.46 -2.42
C ASP A 213 28.49 6.97 -3.54
N ARG A 214 28.33 6.18 -4.62
CA ARG A 214 27.38 6.50 -5.70
C ARG A 214 25.93 6.58 -5.20
N ILE A 215 25.53 5.68 -4.30
CA ILE A 215 24.19 5.69 -3.70
C ILE A 215 24.03 6.90 -2.78
N ALA A 216 25.04 7.25 -1.99
CA ALA A 216 25.02 8.40 -1.11
C ALA A 216 24.85 9.72 -1.90
N GLU A 217 25.62 9.91 -2.98
CA GLU A 217 25.54 11.13 -3.81
C GLU A 217 24.20 11.23 -4.56
N ALA A 218 23.70 10.12 -5.11
CA ALA A 218 22.39 10.09 -5.75
C ALA A 218 21.26 10.39 -4.75
N THR A 219 21.36 9.87 -3.53
CA THR A 219 20.40 10.13 -2.46
C THR A 219 20.43 11.59 -2.02
N LYS A 220 21.61 12.21 -1.94
CA LYS A 220 21.77 13.64 -1.67
C LYS A 220 21.11 14.51 -2.75
N THR A 221 21.33 14.17 -4.03
CA THR A 221 20.69 14.87 -5.16
C THR A 221 19.16 14.75 -5.09
N ILE A 222 18.64 13.56 -4.79
CA ILE A 222 17.20 13.33 -4.57
C ILE A 222 16.68 14.21 -3.42
N ALA A 223 17.39 14.21 -2.29
CA ALA A 223 16.99 14.95 -1.09
C ALA A 223 16.85 16.45 -1.36
N GLN A 224 17.80 17.04 -2.09
CA GLN A 224 17.79 18.47 -2.46
C GLN A 224 16.56 18.88 -3.28
N GLN A 225 16.01 17.96 -4.08
CA GLN A 225 14.88 18.24 -4.97
C GLN A 225 13.54 17.70 -4.44
N ALA A 226 13.56 16.93 -3.35
CA ALA A 226 12.42 16.17 -2.87
C ALA A 226 11.20 17.03 -2.55
N THR A 227 11.38 18.15 -1.86
CA THR A 227 10.26 19.03 -1.52
C THR A 227 9.54 19.51 -2.78
N ARG A 228 10.26 20.09 -3.76
CA ARG A 228 9.64 20.61 -4.98
C ARG A 228 9.04 19.49 -5.83
N GLN A 229 9.71 18.34 -5.92
CA GLN A 229 9.19 17.16 -6.63
C GLN A 229 7.91 16.62 -5.98
N ASN A 230 7.82 16.57 -4.65
CA ASN A 230 6.62 16.14 -3.95
C ASN A 230 5.43 17.06 -4.25
N PHE A 231 5.63 18.38 -4.23
CA PHE A 231 4.57 19.34 -4.51
C PHE A 231 4.11 19.32 -5.98
N LEU A 232 5.04 19.24 -6.94
CA LEU A 232 4.72 19.36 -8.36
C LEU A 232 4.43 18.02 -9.03
N GLU A 233 5.37 17.07 -8.98
CA GLU A 233 5.24 15.80 -9.68
C GLU A 233 4.42 14.79 -8.89
N ALA A 234 4.63 14.66 -7.57
CA ALA A 234 3.77 13.80 -6.75
C ALA A 234 2.39 14.42 -6.49
N GLY A 235 2.19 15.70 -6.85
CA GLY A 235 0.88 16.37 -6.82
C GLY A 235 0.45 16.85 -5.43
N LEU A 236 1.33 16.88 -4.44
CA LEU A 236 1.00 17.28 -3.07
C LEU A 236 0.50 18.74 -2.97
N GLY A 237 0.85 19.61 -3.92
CA GLY A 237 0.33 20.98 -3.98
C GLY A 237 -1.10 21.08 -4.51
N PHE A 238 -1.63 20.00 -5.07
CA PHE A 238 -2.85 20.00 -5.88
C PHE A 238 -3.74 18.79 -5.54
N ASN A 239 -3.98 18.54 -4.26
CA ASN A 239 -4.70 17.34 -3.79
C ASN A 239 -6.18 17.38 -4.22
N SER A 240 -6.45 16.85 -5.40
CA SER A 240 -7.76 16.83 -6.07
C SER A 240 -7.76 15.79 -7.19
N ASP A 241 -8.81 14.97 -7.27
CA ASP A 241 -9.06 14.05 -8.37
C ASP A 241 -9.15 14.81 -9.71
N SER A 242 -9.79 15.98 -9.72
CA SER A 242 -9.88 16.85 -10.90
C SER A 242 -8.49 17.25 -11.43
N PHE A 243 -7.55 17.62 -10.56
CA PHE A 243 -6.17 17.91 -10.99
C PHE A 243 -5.47 16.67 -11.54
N GLY A 244 -5.62 15.52 -10.88
CA GLY A 244 -5.09 14.24 -11.34
C GLY A 244 -5.59 13.87 -12.74
N ILE A 245 -6.88 14.02 -12.99
CA ILE A 245 -7.52 13.79 -14.31
C ILE A 245 -6.99 14.79 -15.34
N ALA A 246 -6.97 16.09 -15.01
CA ALA A 246 -6.52 17.14 -15.92
C ALA A 246 -5.07 16.93 -16.39
N ARG A 247 -4.16 16.63 -15.45
CA ARG A 247 -2.76 16.31 -15.76
C ARG A 247 -2.64 15.03 -16.58
N THR A 248 -3.45 14.01 -16.27
CA THR A 248 -3.46 12.76 -17.02
C THR A 248 -3.90 12.98 -18.47
N LEU A 249 -4.95 13.77 -18.71
CA LEU A 249 -5.42 14.12 -20.06
C LEU A 249 -4.36 14.90 -20.83
N LEU A 250 -3.74 15.91 -20.21
CA LEU A 250 -2.64 16.68 -20.79
C LEU A 250 -1.51 15.75 -21.24
N ARG A 251 -0.97 14.95 -20.33
CA ARG A 251 0.12 14.03 -20.64
C ARG A 251 -0.29 12.95 -21.63
N ALA A 252 -1.50 12.40 -21.54
CA ALA A 252 -1.99 11.42 -22.52
C ALA A 252 -1.99 11.99 -23.94
N GLY A 253 -2.40 13.26 -24.11
CA GLY A 253 -2.33 13.96 -25.38
C GLY A 253 -0.91 13.98 -25.95
N ASP A 254 0.07 14.37 -25.14
CA ASP A 254 1.48 14.49 -25.54
C ASP A 254 2.18 13.14 -25.77
N GLU A 255 1.86 12.13 -24.96
CA GLU A 255 2.55 10.84 -24.98
C GLU A 255 2.01 9.93 -26.10
N ARG A 256 0.73 10.04 -26.47
CA ARG A 256 0.11 9.20 -27.50
C ARG A 256 0.78 9.31 -28.87
N SER A 257 1.25 10.50 -29.24
CA SER A 257 1.94 10.73 -30.52
C SER A 257 3.36 10.19 -30.56
N LYS A 258 3.95 9.82 -29.41
CA LYS A 258 5.31 9.29 -29.33
C LYS A 258 5.34 7.78 -29.62
N PRO A 259 6.47 7.24 -30.13
CA PRO A 259 6.70 5.80 -30.17
C PRO A 259 6.53 5.18 -28.79
N ASN A 260 5.93 3.99 -28.71
CA ASN A 260 5.57 3.36 -27.42
C ASN A 260 6.74 3.26 -26.42
N GLY A 261 7.95 2.99 -26.90
CA GLY A 261 9.16 2.90 -26.07
C GLY A 261 9.70 4.25 -25.54
N GLU A 262 9.21 5.36 -26.07
CA GLU A 262 9.56 6.74 -25.66
C GLU A 262 8.51 7.37 -24.75
N ARG A 263 7.35 6.71 -24.57
CA ARG A 263 6.28 7.17 -23.69
C ARG A 263 6.68 7.02 -22.24
N LEU A 264 6.13 7.89 -21.38
CA LEU A 264 6.13 7.59 -19.94
C LEU A 264 5.41 6.26 -19.69
N ARG A 265 5.89 5.51 -18.70
CA ARG A 265 5.48 4.12 -18.42
C ARG A 265 3.96 3.93 -18.40
N GLU A 266 3.26 4.85 -17.75
CA GLU A 266 1.80 4.83 -17.57
C GLU A 266 1.00 5.07 -18.87
N PHE A 267 1.61 5.63 -19.91
CA PHE A 267 0.97 5.86 -21.22
C PHE A 267 1.44 4.89 -22.32
N THR A 268 2.23 3.87 -21.95
CA THR A 268 2.59 2.78 -22.86
C THR A 268 1.37 1.93 -23.19
N ASP A 269 1.43 1.16 -24.29
CA ASP A 269 0.34 0.28 -24.71
C ASP A 269 -0.03 -0.74 -23.62
N GLY A 270 0.95 -1.22 -22.85
CA GLY A 270 0.73 -2.11 -21.70
C GLY A 270 0.05 -1.44 -20.50
N GLY A 271 0.13 -0.11 -20.37
CA GLY A 271 -0.55 0.67 -19.34
C GLY A 271 -1.96 1.13 -19.73
N LYS A 272 -2.33 1.02 -21.02
CA LYS A 272 -3.54 1.62 -21.59
C LYS A 272 -4.83 1.19 -20.89
N GLU A 273 -5.04 -0.11 -20.69
CA GLU A 273 -6.27 -0.64 -20.07
C GLU A 273 -6.45 -0.07 -18.66
N SER A 274 -5.40 -0.11 -17.84
CA SER A 274 -5.41 0.42 -16.46
C SER A 274 -5.64 1.94 -16.44
N LEU A 275 -5.01 2.66 -17.38
CA LEU A 275 -5.17 4.10 -17.55
C LEU A 275 -6.61 4.46 -17.89
N GLU A 276 -7.20 3.80 -18.89
CA GLU A 276 -8.59 4.03 -19.32
C GLU A 276 -9.59 3.65 -18.24
N PHE A 277 -9.38 2.52 -17.55
CA PHE A 277 -10.20 2.10 -16.43
C PHE A 277 -10.25 3.18 -15.32
N SER A 278 -9.09 3.74 -14.99
CA SER A 278 -8.98 4.76 -13.95
C SER A 278 -9.57 6.09 -14.43
N LEU A 279 -9.19 6.52 -15.64
CA LEU A 279 -9.62 7.78 -16.23
C LEU A 279 -11.13 7.81 -16.49
N PHE A 280 -11.78 6.67 -16.78
CA PHE A 280 -13.21 6.61 -17.11
C PHE A 280 -14.08 6.10 -15.98
N SER A 281 -13.51 5.91 -14.79
CA SER A 281 -14.28 5.55 -13.59
C SER A 281 -15.43 6.52 -13.34
N GLU A 282 -16.60 5.98 -13.05
CA GLU A 282 -17.81 6.74 -12.68
C GLU A 282 -17.89 7.02 -11.18
N LYS A 283 -16.80 6.73 -10.43
CA LYS A 283 -16.71 7.04 -9.01
C LYS A 283 -17.13 8.50 -8.76
N PRO A 284 -18.02 8.77 -7.78
CA PRO A 284 -18.39 10.13 -7.42
C PRO A 284 -17.18 10.99 -7.03
N ILE A 285 -17.11 12.20 -7.58
CA ILE A 285 -16.15 13.23 -7.21
C ILE A 285 -16.92 14.37 -6.55
N TYR A 286 -16.72 14.55 -5.24
CA TYR A 286 -17.48 15.50 -4.43
C TYR A 286 -16.87 16.91 -4.49
N GLU A 287 -17.62 17.87 -5.03
CA GLU A 287 -17.16 19.26 -5.22
C GLU A 287 -16.64 19.91 -3.94
N ASP A 288 -17.37 19.74 -2.84
CA ASP A 288 -17.06 20.36 -1.55
C ASP A 288 -15.81 19.77 -0.89
N LEU A 289 -15.63 18.45 -1.00
CA LEU A 289 -14.41 17.77 -0.58
C LEU A 289 -13.21 18.23 -1.43
N GLU A 290 -13.34 18.30 -2.76
CA GLU A 290 -12.25 18.79 -3.61
C GLU A 290 -11.88 20.24 -3.34
N ILE A 291 -12.86 21.12 -3.08
CA ILE A 291 -12.58 22.49 -2.67
C ILE A 291 -11.81 22.51 -1.34
N LEU A 292 -12.18 21.65 -0.38
CA LEU A 292 -11.49 21.54 0.90
C LEU A 292 -10.03 21.08 0.72
N THR A 293 -9.81 19.96 0.05
CA THR A 293 -8.48 19.34 -0.09
C THR A 293 -7.56 20.20 -0.97
N LEU A 294 -8.08 20.80 -2.05
CA LEU A 294 -7.30 21.70 -2.90
C LEU A 294 -6.99 23.02 -2.18
N THR A 295 -7.92 23.56 -1.38
CA THR A 295 -7.62 24.74 -0.54
C THR A 295 -6.47 24.42 0.41
N ASP A 296 -6.51 23.26 1.05
CA ASP A 296 -5.48 22.84 1.99
C ASP A 296 -4.12 22.62 1.31
N SER A 297 -4.09 21.97 0.15
CA SER A 297 -2.85 21.69 -0.59
C SER A 297 -2.21 22.95 -1.15
N LEU A 298 -3.02 23.90 -1.65
CA LEU A 298 -2.55 25.22 -2.09
C LEU A 298 -2.03 26.06 -0.93
N THR A 299 -2.68 25.97 0.23
CA THR A 299 -2.20 26.62 1.47
C THR A 299 -0.88 26.02 1.90
N PHE A 300 -0.74 24.69 1.82
CA PHE A 300 0.51 24.02 2.16
C PHE A 300 1.65 24.40 1.21
N LEU A 301 1.38 24.44 -0.10
CA LEU A 301 2.33 24.92 -1.11
C LEU A 301 2.81 26.34 -0.78
N ALA A 302 1.88 27.26 -0.51
CA ALA A 302 2.19 28.65 -0.20
C ALA A 302 2.94 28.79 1.14
N GLY A 303 2.60 27.99 2.15
CA GLY A 303 3.32 27.97 3.43
C GLY A 303 4.73 27.40 3.32
N GLN A 304 4.95 26.41 2.43
CA GLN A 304 6.25 25.77 2.24
C GLN A 304 7.25 26.66 1.48
N PHE A 305 6.79 27.38 0.45
CA PHE A 305 7.65 28.18 -0.43
C PHE A 305 7.56 29.69 -0.18
N GLY A 306 6.51 30.15 0.51
CA GLY A 306 6.22 31.56 0.74
C GLY A 306 5.47 32.21 -0.43
N GLY A 307 4.62 33.20 -0.14
CA GLY A 307 3.80 33.90 -1.15
C GLY A 307 4.59 34.73 -2.18
N GLY A 308 5.88 34.98 -1.91
CA GLY A 308 6.79 35.66 -2.85
C GLY A 308 7.34 34.74 -3.94
N ASP A 309 7.29 33.42 -3.75
CA ASP A 309 7.85 32.45 -4.68
C ASP A 309 7.14 32.53 -6.06
N PRO A 310 7.88 32.52 -7.19
CA PRO A 310 7.29 32.59 -8.52
C PRO A 310 6.26 31.49 -8.81
N LEU A 311 6.48 30.26 -8.34
CA LEU A 311 5.54 29.15 -8.49
C LEU A 311 4.26 29.42 -7.71
N VAL A 312 4.37 29.89 -6.46
CA VAL A 312 3.19 30.19 -5.63
C VAL A 312 2.36 31.29 -6.27
N ARG A 313 2.99 32.37 -6.75
CA ARG A 313 2.30 33.46 -7.45
C ARG A 313 1.60 32.99 -8.72
N MET A 314 2.26 32.14 -9.51
CA MET A 314 1.69 31.56 -10.73
C MET A 314 0.48 30.67 -10.41
N VAL A 315 0.62 29.75 -9.45
CA VAL A 315 -0.42 28.79 -9.06
C VAL A 315 -1.63 29.50 -8.46
N LEU A 316 -1.41 30.46 -7.57
CA LEU A 316 -2.48 31.21 -6.90
C LEU A 316 -3.11 32.27 -7.79
N ALA A 317 -2.44 32.70 -8.85
CA ALA A 317 -2.93 33.70 -9.81
C ALA A 317 -3.50 34.96 -9.13
N GLY A 318 -2.80 35.44 -8.09
CA GLY A 318 -3.19 36.63 -7.32
C GLY A 318 -4.36 36.44 -6.35
N LYS A 319 -4.85 35.21 -6.13
CA LYS A 319 -5.97 34.90 -5.24
C LYS A 319 -5.50 34.23 -3.95
N SER A 320 -6.34 34.22 -2.92
CA SER A 320 -6.10 33.34 -1.77
C SER A 320 -6.20 31.86 -2.18
N PRO A 321 -5.57 30.93 -1.43
CA PRO A 321 -5.70 29.49 -1.70
C PRO A 321 -7.14 29.01 -1.85
N ARG A 322 -8.05 29.51 -1.00
CA ARG A 322 -9.47 29.14 -1.03
C ARG A 322 -10.18 29.66 -2.28
N GLU A 323 -10.00 30.93 -2.62
CA GLU A 323 -10.60 31.52 -3.82
C GLU A 323 -10.10 30.82 -5.08
N ARG A 324 -8.80 30.51 -5.12
CA ARG A 324 -8.19 29.77 -6.23
C ARG A 324 -8.75 28.35 -6.35
N ALA A 325 -8.88 27.63 -5.24
CA ALA A 325 -9.48 26.29 -5.24
C ALA A 325 -10.94 26.31 -5.74
N VAL A 326 -11.75 27.25 -5.24
CA VAL A 326 -13.16 27.38 -5.66
C VAL A 326 -13.26 27.68 -7.15
N GLU A 327 -12.45 28.60 -7.67
CA GLU A 327 -12.40 28.90 -9.11
C GLU A 327 -12.09 27.67 -9.94
N LEU A 328 -11.02 26.94 -9.58
CA LEU A 328 -10.56 25.78 -10.34
C LEU A 328 -11.60 24.65 -10.35
N ILE A 329 -12.14 24.31 -9.18
CA ILE A 329 -13.10 23.20 -9.05
C ILE A 329 -14.45 23.52 -9.70
N LYS A 330 -14.96 24.75 -9.52
CA LYS A 330 -16.25 25.14 -10.12
C LYS A 330 -16.14 25.38 -11.63
N GLY A 331 -14.96 25.80 -12.11
CA GLY A 331 -14.73 26.06 -13.53
C GLY A 331 -14.38 24.83 -14.36
N THR A 332 -13.92 23.73 -13.74
CA THR A 332 -13.50 22.54 -14.48
C THR A 332 -14.65 21.61 -14.84
N LYS A 333 -14.56 21.00 -16.02
CA LYS A 333 -15.48 20.00 -16.57
C LYS A 333 -14.86 18.60 -16.62
N VAL A 334 -13.61 18.43 -16.18
CA VAL A 334 -12.93 17.12 -16.24
C VAL A 334 -13.59 16.04 -15.37
N ARG A 335 -14.45 16.45 -14.41
CA ARG A 335 -15.30 15.56 -13.60
C ARG A 335 -16.40 14.88 -14.40
N ASP A 336 -16.81 15.43 -15.54
CA ASP A 336 -17.75 14.78 -16.45
C ASP A 336 -17.05 13.69 -17.27
N VAL A 337 -17.57 12.45 -17.18
CA VAL A 337 -16.97 11.27 -17.83
C VAL A 337 -16.95 11.43 -19.34
N ALA A 338 -18.05 11.93 -19.93
CA ALA A 338 -18.17 12.10 -21.38
C ALA A 338 -17.19 13.16 -21.89
N PHE A 339 -17.02 14.27 -21.16
CA PHE A 339 -16.07 15.32 -21.47
C PHE A 339 -14.63 14.80 -21.47
N ARG A 340 -14.20 14.09 -20.40
CA ARG A 340 -12.83 13.55 -20.37
C ARG A 340 -12.59 12.43 -21.39
N LYS A 341 -13.59 11.60 -21.71
CA LYS A 341 -13.51 10.64 -22.83
C LYS A 341 -13.26 11.36 -24.15
N LYS A 342 -14.07 12.39 -24.45
CA LYS A 342 -13.92 13.21 -25.66
C LYS A 342 -12.52 13.83 -25.77
N LEU A 343 -12.00 14.38 -24.66
CA LEU A 343 -10.65 14.96 -24.65
C LEU A 343 -9.56 13.91 -24.87
N TYR A 344 -9.67 12.77 -24.19
CA TYR A 344 -8.72 11.67 -24.32
C TYR A 344 -8.66 11.12 -25.75
N GLU A 345 -9.82 10.87 -26.36
CA GLU A 345 -9.96 10.39 -27.75
C GLU A 345 -9.47 11.41 -28.77
N GLY A 346 -9.77 12.69 -28.56
CA GLY A 346 -9.33 13.78 -29.45
C GLY A 346 -7.84 14.16 -29.33
N GLY A 347 -7.10 13.55 -28.39
CA GLY A 347 -5.65 13.72 -28.24
C GLY A 347 -5.21 15.15 -27.89
N ALA A 348 -3.93 15.46 -28.14
CA ALA A 348 -3.30 16.74 -27.77
C ALA A 348 -4.07 17.97 -28.29
N ALA A 349 -4.62 17.90 -29.50
CA ALA A 349 -5.38 18.98 -30.10
C ALA A 349 -6.66 19.29 -29.30
N ALA A 350 -7.44 18.25 -28.95
CA ALA A 350 -8.66 18.44 -28.16
C ALA A 350 -8.37 18.95 -26.75
N VAL A 351 -7.34 18.40 -26.09
CA VAL A 351 -6.93 18.83 -24.75
C VAL A 351 -6.44 20.28 -24.74
N SER A 352 -5.68 20.70 -25.76
CA SER A 352 -5.21 22.09 -25.89
C SER A 352 -6.35 23.07 -26.15
N ALA A 353 -7.37 22.66 -26.91
CA ALA A 353 -8.53 23.49 -27.23
C ALA A 353 -9.55 23.62 -26.08
N ALA A 354 -9.49 22.76 -25.07
CA ALA A 354 -10.52 22.65 -24.03
C ALA A 354 -10.68 23.90 -23.15
N LYS A 355 -9.63 24.73 -23.00
CA LYS A 355 -9.59 25.92 -22.13
C LYS A 355 -10.16 25.70 -20.72
N ASP A 356 -9.99 24.48 -20.20
CA ASP A 356 -10.45 24.09 -18.87
C ASP A 356 -9.47 24.59 -17.80
N PRO A 357 -9.91 25.30 -16.75
CA PRO A 357 -9.00 25.93 -15.80
C PRO A 357 -8.10 24.95 -15.05
N MET A 358 -8.53 23.70 -14.84
CA MET A 358 -7.70 22.69 -14.21
C MET A 358 -6.64 22.14 -15.17
N ILE A 359 -6.97 22.03 -16.47
CA ILE A 359 -6.01 21.66 -17.52
C ILE A 359 -4.98 22.78 -17.73
N GLU A 360 -5.40 24.04 -17.70
CA GLU A 360 -4.48 25.20 -17.76
C GLU A 360 -3.50 25.18 -16.59
N LEU A 361 -3.98 24.95 -15.36
CA LEU A 361 -3.12 24.83 -14.19
C LEU A 361 -2.12 23.68 -14.35
N ALA A 362 -2.59 22.49 -14.77
CA ALA A 362 -1.72 21.36 -15.03
C ALA A 362 -0.66 21.71 -16.09
N ARG A 363 -1.02 22.43 -17.15
CA ARG A 363 -0.10 22.85 -18.21
C ARG A 363 0.99 23.79 -17.70
N TRP A 364 0.65 24.75 -16.84
CA TRP A 364 1.62 25.70 -16.31
C TRP A 364 2.72 25.05 -15.47
N ILE A 365 2.42 23.94 -14.81
CA ILE A 365 3.36 23.28 -13.89
C ILE A 365 4.02 22.02 -14.50
N ASP A 366 3.50 21.49 -15.61
CA ASP A 366 3.91 20.18 -16.13
C ASP A 366 5.37 20.12 -16.58
N SER A 367 5.90 21.20 -17.17
CA SER A 367 7.30 21.25 -17.61
C SER A 367 8.27 21.11 -16.42
N ASP A 368 8.03 21.87 -15.35
CA ASP A 368 8.82 21.82 -14.12
C ASP A 368 8.67 20.46 -13.44
N ALA A 369 7.45 19.93 -13.39
CA ALA A 369 7.16 18.62 -12.81
C ALA A 369 7.92 17.50 -13.57
N ARG A 370 7.91 17.53 -14.90
CA ARG A 370 8.65 16.57 -15.75
C ARG A 370 10.16 16.71 -15.62
N ALA A 371 10.69 17.93 -15.48
CA ALA A 371 12.11 18.14 -15.23
C ALA A 371 12.54 17.51 -13.90
N LEU A 372 11.76 17.71 -12.83
CA LEU A 372 11.99 17.08 -11.53
C LEU A 372 11.86 15.55 -11.60
N ARG A 373 10.85 15.04 -12.31
CA ARG A 373 10.69 13.61 -12.57
C ARG A 373 11.94 13.02 -13.22
N LYS A 374 12.48 13.68 -14.25
CA LYS A 374 13.68 13.23 -14.96
C LYS A 374 14.87 13.07 -14.02
N VAL A 375 15.13 14.07 -13.17
CA VAL A 375 16.20 14.00 -12.16
C VAL A 375 15.98 12.79 -11.24
N PHE A 376 14.76 12.61 -10.73
CA PHE A 376 14.43 11.47 -9.86
C PHE A 376 14.62 10.13 -10.54
N GLU A 377 14.16 9.97 -11.78
CA GLU A 377 14.31 8.73 -12.54
C GLU A 377 15.78 8.41 -12.84
N GLU A 378 16.58 9.43 -13.19
CA GLU A 378 18.02 9.28 -13.45
C GLU A 378 18.77 8.88 -12.18
N GLN A 379 18.56 9.57 -11.06
CA GLN A 379 19.19 9.22 -9.78
C GLN A 379 18.73 7.86 -9.26
N THR A 380 17.45 7.50 -9.47
CA THR A 380 16.94 6.17 -9.14
C THR A 380 17.64 5.08 -9.97
N GLU A 381 17.89 5.31 -11.26
CA GLU A 381 18.65 4.37 -12.09
C GLU A 381 20.11 4.24 -11.62
N VAL A 382 20.77 5.35 -11.25
CA VAL A 382 22.12 5.33 -10.67
C VAL A 382 22.14 4.45 -9.42
N LYS A 383 21.17 4.62 -8.52
CA LYS A 383 21.04 3.81 -7.31
C LYS A 383 20.79 2.34 -7.63
N GLN A 384 19.88 2.02 -8.54
CA GLN A 384 19.59 0.63 -8.93
C GLN A 384 20.82 -0.08 -9.49
N GLN A 385 21.62 0.59 -10.32
CA GLN A 385 22.86 0.02 -10.86
C GLN A 385 23.91 -0.23 -9.76
N ALA A 386 24.05 0.72 -8.84
CA ALA A 386 24.96 0.62 -7.70
C ALA A 386 24.52 -0.49 -6.73
N GLN A 387 23.23 -0.57 -6.40
CA GLN A 387 22.66 -1.63 -5.58
C GLN A 387 22.85 -3.01 -6.23
N ALA A 388 22.69 -3.13 -7.55
CA ALA A 388 22.94 -4.37 -8.26
C ALA A 388 24.42 -4.82 -8.17
N ALA A 389 25.37 -3.88 -8.12
CA ALA A 389 26.78 -4.20 -7.89
C ALA A 389 27.02 -4.74 -6.46
N ILE A 390 26.41 -4.09 -5.45
CA ILE A 390 26.45 -4.56 -4.06
C ILE A 390 25.83 -5.95 -3.95
N ALA A 391 24.68 -6.18 -4.59
CA ALA A 391 23.99 -7.47 -4.58
C ALA A 391 24.82 -8.60 -5.20
N ARG A 392 25.50 -8.34 -6.33
CA ARG A 392 26.40 -9.33 -6.95
C ARG A 392 27.55 -9.70 -6.02
N ALA A 393 28.22 -8.71 -5.41
CA ALA A 393 29.29 -8.99 -4.45
C ALA A 393 28.76 -9.73 -3.21
N ARG A 394 27.55 -9.38 -2.73
CA ARG A 394 26.91 -10.06 -1.59
C ARG A 394 26.64 -11.53 -1.91
N ASN A 395 26.09 -11.83 -3.09
CA ASN A 395 25.83 -13.20 -3.53
C ASN A 395 27.13 -14.00 -3.71
N ALA A 396 28.19 -13.36 -4.23
CA ALA A 396 29.50 -14.01 -4.38
C ALA A 396 30.13 -14.36 -3.02
N LEU A 397 30.05 -13.46 -2.04
CA LEU A 397 30.71 -13.63 -0.74
C LEU A 397 29.89 -14.42 0.28
N LEU A 398 28.57 -14.30 0.25
CA LEU A 398 27.66 -14.85 1.29
C LEU A 398 26.71 -15.93 0.74
N GLY A 399 26.74 -16.19 -0.57
CA GLY A 399 25.79 -17.07 -1.23
C GLY A 399 24.40 -16.44 -1.40
N THR A 400 23.45 -17.25 -1.90
CA THR A 400 22.08 -16.83 -2.25
C THR A 400 21.02 -17.35 -1.29
N ALA A 401 21.41 -17.89 -0.14
CA ALA A 401 20.48 -18.48 0.84
C ALA A 401 19.60 -17.43 1.56
N GLY A 402 19.96 -16.14 1.50
CA GLY A 402 19.14 -15.06 2.03
C GLY A 402 17.92 -14.75 1.15
N TYR A 403 16.89 -14.13 1.72
CA TYR A 403 15.68 -13.75 0.99
C TYR A 403 15.75 -12.31 0.41
N PRO A 404 15.10 -12.03 -0.72
CA PRO A 404 15.04 -10.69 -1.28
C PRO A 404 14.01 -9.83 -0.54
N ASP A 405 14.17 -8.50 -0.63
CA ASP A 405 13.10 -7.57 -0.24
C ASP A 405 11.77 -7.94 -0.92
N ALA A 406 10.66 -7.61 -0.27
CA ALA A 406 9.32 -7.83 -0.81
C ALA A 406 9.09 -7.01 -2.10
N THR A 407 8.37 -7.61 -3.05
CA THR A 407 8.18 -7.07 -4.42
C THR A 407 6.75 -7.27 -4.94
N PHE A 408 5.78 -7.49 -4.05
CA PHE A 408 4.40 -7.86 -4.38
C PHE A 408 4.30 -9.14 -5.24
N THR A 409 5.27 -10.03 -5.10
CA THR A 409 5.24 -11.39 -5.65
C THR A 409 4.98 -12.40 -4.54
N LEU A 410 4.55 -13.61 -4.92
CA LEU A 410 4.29 -14.68 -3.98
C LEU A 410 5.52 -14.97 -3.11
N ARG A 411 5.36 -14.89 -1.79
CA ARG A 411 6.33 -15.31 -0.77
C ARG A 411 5.68 -16.29 0.19
N LEU A 412 6.54 -17.06 0.86
CA LEU A 412 6.15 -17.93 1.97
C LEU A 412 6.92 -17.48 3.21
N SER A 413 6.18 -17.13 4.25
CA SER A 413 6.69 -16.87 5.59
C SER A 413 6.24 -18.02 6.50
N PHE A 414 7.03 -18.34 7.52
CA PHE A 414 6.67 -19.35 8.52
C PHE A 414 6.99 -18.81 9.91
N GLY A 415 6.28 -19.33 10.90
CA GLY A 415 6.41 -18.89 12.28
C GLY A 415 5.57 -19.74 13.21
N VAL A 416 5.50 -19.32 14.47
CA VAL A 416 4.74 -20.02 15.50
C VAL A 416 3.65 -19.11 16.01
N VAL A 417 2.45 -19.64 16.24
CA VAL A 417 1.40 -18.93 16.98
C VAL A 417 1.89 -18.74 18.40
N LYS A 418 2.16 -17.50 18.80
CA LYS A 418 2.83 -17.21 20.07
C LYS A 418 2.55 -15.79 20.52
N GLY A 419 2.23 -15.64 21.80
CA GLY A 419 2.14 -14.36 22.50
C GLY A 419 3.48 -13.63 22.58
N TYR A 420 3.52 -12.50 23.27
CA TYR A 420 4.73 -11.72 23.50
C TYR A 420 4.66 -10.95 24.82
N GLU A 421 5.81 -10.57 25.34
CA GLU A 421 5.89 -9.70 26.50
C GLU A 421 5.88 -8.23 26.06
N GLU A 422 5.08 -7.40 26.72
CA GLU A 422 5.04 -5.95 26.57
C GLU A 422 5.01 -5.30 27.95
N ASP A 423 5.99 -4.44 28.23
CA ASP A 423 6.12 -3.73 29.51
C ASP A 423 6.04 -4.64 30.76
N GLY A 424 6.60 -5.85 30.66
CA GLY A 424 6.59 -6.86 31.72
C GLY A 424 5.28 -7.64 31.86
N VAL A 425 4.33 -7.45 30.94
CA VAL A 425 3.04 -8.16 30.87
C VAL A 425 3.07 -9.15 29.71
N GLU A 426 2.71 -10.40 30.00
CA GLU A 426 2.52 -11.44 28.97
C GLU A 426 1.20 -11.20 28.22
N ILE A 427 1.30 -10.95 26.92
CA ILE A 427 0.18 -10.82 26.00
C ILE A 427 -0.10 -12.18 25.35
N PRO A 428 -1.27 -12.79 25.58
CA PRO A 428 -1.59 -14.12 25.04
C PRO A 428 -1.59 -14.16 23.50
N ALA A 429 -1.39 -15.34 22.90
CA ALA A 429 -1.42 -15.46 21.45
C ALA A 429 -2.80 -15.24 20.81
N MET A 430 -3.88 -15.25 21.61
CA MET A 430 -5.25 -15.28 21.11
C MET A 430 -6.18 -14.38 21.91
N THR A 431 -7.13 -13.79 21.22
CA THR A 431 -8.33 -13.18 21.80
C THR A 431 -9.53 -14.10 21.64
N THR A 432 -10.65 -13.80 22.31
CA THR A 432 -11.89 -14.59 22.21
C THR A 432 -13.09 -13.72 21.84
N ILE A 433 -14.17 -14.36 21.36
CA ILE A 433 -15.45 -13.67 21.14
C ILE A 433 -15.95 -13.02 22.45
N GLY A 434 -15.74 -13.64 23.60
CA GLY A 434 -16.04 -13.03 24.90
C GLY A 434 -15.24 -11.76 25.16
N GLY A 435 -13.97 -11.76 24.78
CA GLY A 435 -13.09 -10.59 24.86
C GLY A 435 -13.56 -9.41 24.00
N LEU A 436 -14.15 -9.67 22.82
CA LEU A 436 -14.78 -8.62 21.99
C LEU A 436 -15.86 -7.87 22.78
N TYR A 437 -16.79 -8.59 23.42
CA TYR A 437 -17.86 -7.96 24.21
C TYR A 437 -17.30 -7.23 25.45
N ALA A 438 -16.26 -7.77 26.08
CA ALA A 438 -15.60 -7.13 27.21
C ALA A 438 -14.91 -5.82 26.78
N ARG A 439 -14.23 -5.82 25.62
CA ARG A 439 -13.61 -4.63 25.02
C ARG A 439 -14.66 -3.58 24.68
N ALA A 440 -15.78 -3.97 24.06
CA ALA A 440 -16.89 -3.07 23.76
C ALA A 440 -17.45 -2.41 25.03
N GLU A 441 -17.66 -3.19 26.10
CA GLU A 441 -18.14 -2.67 27.38
C GLU A 441 -17.13 -1.71 28.03
N ALA A 442 -15.84 -2.07 28.07
CA ALA A 442 -14.78 -1.23 28.61
C ALA A 442 -14.68 0.13 27.89
N MET A 443 -15.06 0.17 26.61
CA MET A 443 -15.10 1.37 25.78
C MET A 443 -16.47 2.04 25.73
N ASN A 444 -17.39 1.66 26.63
CA ASN A 444 -18.75 2.19 26.74
C ASN A 444 -19.60 2.03 25.46
N ARG A 445 -19.25 1.07 24.59
CA ARG A 445 -19.95 0.76 23.33
C ARG A 445 -20.15 2.00 22.45
N LYS A 446 -19.18 2.91 22.46
CA LYS A 446 -19.17 4.09 21.60
C LYS A 446 -18.32 3.82 20.37
N PRO A 447 -18.68 4.35 19.18
CA PRO A 447 -17.81 4.27 18.02
C PRO A 447 -16.37 4.71 18.33
N PRO A 448 -15.35 3.95 17.89
CA PRO A 448 -15.41 2.78 16.99
C PRO A 448 -15.56 1.41 17.69
N PHE A 449 -15.94 1.37 18.96
CA PHE A 449 -16.08 0.15 19.79
C PHE A 449 -17.54 -0.28 20.02
N ASP A 450 -18.47 0.23 19.22
CA ASP A 450 -19.85 -0.22 19.18
C ASP A 450 -19.98 -1.48 18.31
N LEU A 451 -20.83 -2.42 18.73
CA LEU A 451 -21.07 -3.66 18.00
C LEU A 451 -22.27 -3.52 17.06
N PRO A 452 -22.27 -4.22 15.90
CA PRO A 452 -23.46 -4.30 15.08
C PRO A 452 -24.65 -4.87 15.88
N SER A 453 -25.85 -4.35 15.64
CA SER A 453 -27.05 -4.79 16.38
C SER A 453 -27.33 -6.30 16.26
N LEU A 454 -26.88 -6.94 15.17
CA LEU A 454 -27.03 -8.37 14.97
C LEU A 454 -26.13 -9.18 15.92
N TRP A 455 -24.90 -8.72 16.19
CA TRP A 455 -24.00 -9.36 17.16
C TRP A 455 -24.60 -9.32 18.57
N GLU A 456 -25.12 -8.15 18.99
CA GLU A 456 -25.79 -7.99 20.28
C GLU A 456 -26.96 -8.96 20.44
N LYS A 457 -27.84 -9.03 19.43
CA LYS A 457 -29.01 -9.92 19.43
C LYS A 457 -28.66 -11.40 19.41
N ARG A 458 -27.46 -11.76 18.93
CA ARG A 458 -27.02 -13.15 18.73
C ARG A 458 -26.01 -13.61 19.78
N ARG A 459 -25.61 -12.76 20.73
CA ARG A 459 -24.62 -13.06 21.77
C ARG A 459 -24.89 -14.38 22.50
N SER A 460 -26.14 -14.66 22.88
CA SER A 460 -26.51 -15.89 23.61
C SER A 460 -26.37 -17.18 22.78
N LYS A 461 -26.21 -17.07 21.45
CA LYS A 461 -25.99 -18.21 20.54
C LYS A 461 -24.51 -18.52 20.30
N LEU A 462 -23.63 -17.64 20.75
CA LEU A 462 -22.18 -17.74 20.54
C LEU A 462 -21.53 -18.45 21.72
N ASN A 463 -20.53 -19.27 21.42
CA ASN A 463 -19.54 -19.72 22.36
C ASN A 463 -18.54 -18.59 22.61
N LEU A 464 -18.64 -17.94 23.77
CA LEU A 464 -17.77 -16.81 24.12
C LEU A 464 -16.29 -17.21 24.31
N GLN A 465 -15.97 -18.51 24.39
CA GLN A 465 -14.59 -19.00 24.46
C GLN A 465 -13.96 -19.26 23.09
N THR A 466 -14.72 -19.11 21.99
CA THR A 466 -14.16 -19.29 20.65
C THR A 466 -13.06 -18.26 20.39
N PRO A 467 -11.85 -18.68 19.96
CA PRO A 467 -10.79 -17.75 19.62
C PRO A 467 -11.21 -16.86 18.45
N PHE A 468 -10.96 -15.56 18.57
CA PHE A 468 -11.43 -14.55 17.62
C PHE A 468 -10.32 -14.05 16.70
N ASN A 469 -9.26 -13.49 17.27
CA ASN A 469 -8.02 -13.20 16.55
C ASN A 469 -6.86 -13.91 17.21
N PHE A 470 -5.77 -14.06 16.46
CA PHE A 470 -4.52 -14.61 16.99
C PHE A 470 -3.31 -13.93 16.36
N VAL A 471 -2.18 -14.06 17.04
CA VAL A 471 -0.87 -13.58 16.60
C VAL A 471 0.11 -14.70 16.34
N SER A 472 1.03 -14.47 15.41
CA SER A 472 2.13 -15.39 15.11
C SER A 472 3.43 -14.65 14.84
N THR A 473 4.56 -15.35 14.92
CA THR A 473 5.88 -14.82 14.57
C THR A 473 6.15 -14.74 13.07
N CYS A 474 5.14 -15.01 12.22
CA CYS A 474 5.30 -14.90 10.78
C CYS A 474 5.72 -13.48 10.37
N ASP A 475 6.73 -13.40 9.52
CA ASP A 475 7.20 -12.16 8.94
C ASP A 475 6.25 -11.70 7.83
N ILE A 476 5.53 -10.60 8.07
CA ILE A 476 4.62 -9.96 7.12
C ILE A 476 4.92 -8.47 6.98
N ILE A 477 4.38 -7.88 5.92
CA ILE A 477 4.35 -6.43 5.69
C ILE A 477 3.06 -6.10 4.91
N GLY A 478 2.74 -4.81 4.77
CA GLY A 478 1.62 -4.35 3.94
C GLY A 478 1.61 -5.01 2.55
N GLY A 479 0.44 -5.47 2.10
CA GLY A 479 0.27 -6.37 0.96
C GLY A 479 -0.02 -7.83 1.34
N ASN A 480 0.23 -8.22 2.60
CA ASN A 480 -0.21 -9.53 3.12
C ASN A 480 -1.65 -9.53 3.67
N SER A 481 -2.35 -8.41 3.76
CA SER A 481 -3.76 -8.41 4.17
C SER A 481 -4.54 -9.29 3.18
N GLY A 482 -5.29 -10.26 3.71
CA GLY A 482 -5.97 -11.31 2.96
C GLY A 482 -5.17 -12.60 2.75
N SER A 483 -3.89 -12.66 3.15
CA SER A 483 -3.07 -13.87 3.01
C SER A 483 -3.58 -14.99 3.94
N PRO A 484 -3.74 -16.23 3.45
CA PRO A 484 -4.10 -17.35 4.31
C PRO A 484 -2.97 -17.72 5.28
N VAL A 485 -3.37 -18.05 6.50
CA VAL A 485 -2.53 -18.75 7.49
C VAL A 485 -2.86 -20.24 7.41
N VAL A 486 -1.83 -21.07 7.25
CA VAL A 486 -1.96 -22.50 7.03
C VAL A 486 -1.14 -23.26 8.06
N ASN A 487 -1.69 -24.33 8.64
CA ASN A 487 -0.96 -25.16 9.60
C ASN A 487 -0.09 -26.24 8.91
N ARG A 488 0.64 -27.04 9.71
CA ARG A 488 1.48 -28.14 9.21
C ARG A 488 0.70 -29.19 8.38
N ALA A 489 -0.61 -29.33 8.59
CA ALA A 489 -1.45 -30.24 7.83
C ALA A 489 -1.96 -29.65 6.49
N GLY A 490 -1.60 -28.41 6.16
CA GLY A 490 -2.09 -27.74 4.95
C GLY A 490 -3.51 -27.18 5.08
N GLU A 491 -4.04 -27.05 6.31
CA GLU A 491 -5.39 -26.54 6.56
C GLU A 491 -5.37 -25.02 6.77
N TYR A 492 -6.35 -24.32 6.20
CA TYR A 492 -6.61 -22.90 6.47
C TYR A 492 -7.05 -22.74 7.92
N VAL A 493 -6.23 -22.04 8.71
CA VAL A 493 -6.46 -21.78 10.14
C VAL A 493 -6.77 -20.33 10.46
N GLY A 494 -6.53 -19.41 9.52
CA GLY A 494 -6.87 -18.00 9.65
C GLY A 494 -6.48 -17.17 8.44
N ILE A 495 -6.67 -15.86 8.53
CA ILE A 495 -6.37 -14.89 7.48
C ILE A 495 -5.70 -13.65 8.08
N ILE A 496 -4.58 -13.26 7.49
CA ILE A 496 -3.82 -12.07 7.90
C ILE A 496 -4.64 -10.83 7.57
N PHE A 497 -4.71 -9.89 8.50
CA PHE A 497 -5.28 -8.57 8.23
C PHE A 497 -4.37 -7.44 8.69
N ASP A 498 -3.55 -7.67 9.72
CA ASP A 498 -2.70 -6.63 10.33
C ASP A 498 -1.42 -7.22 10.94
N GLY A 499 -0.57 -6.38 11.53
CA GLY A 499 0.48 -6.75 12.48
C GLY A 499 0.52 -5.76 13.65
N ASN A 500 1.11 -6.11 14.78
CA ASN A 500 1.18 -5.20 15.93
C ASN A 500 2.22 -4.07 15.73
N LEU A 501 2.21 -3.08 16.63
CA LEU A 501 3.00 -1.86 16.53
C LEU A 501 4.49 -2.15 16.40
N GLN A 502 4.98 -3.12 17.18
CA GLN A 502 6.37 -3.55 17.19
C GLN A 502 6.79 -4.29 15.91
N ALA A 503 5.84 -4.70 15.05
CA ALA A 503 6.13 -5.28 13.73
C ALA A 503 6.38 -4.21 12.65
N LEU A 504 5.99 -2.94 12.86
CA LEU A 504 6.14 -1.88 11.86
C LEU A 504 7.60 -1.60 11.42
N PRO A 505 8.62 -1.69 12.29
CA PRO A 505 10.03 -1.65 11.89
C PRO A 505 10.47 -2.81 10.97
N GLY A 506 9.63 -3.84 10.80
CA GLY A 506 9.83 -5.01 9.93
C GLY A 506 10.14 -4.67 8.46
N ASP A 507 9.81 -3.44 8.01
CA ASP A 507 10.24 -2.91 6.71
C ASP A 507 11.77 -2.88 6.58
N TYR A 508 12.49 -2.62 7.68
CA TYR A 508 13.94 -2.50 7.71
C TYR A 508 14.64 -3.70 8.34
N ALA A 509 14.06 -4.27 9.39
CA ALA A 509 14.63 -5.43 10.08
C ALA A 509 13.53 -6.26 10.75
N PHE A 510 13.54 -7.57 10.50
CA PHE A 510 12.64 -8.51 11.17
C PHE A 510 13.11 -8.79 12.60
N SER A 511 12.17 -8.87 13.54
CA SER A 511 12.40 -9.28 14.92
C SER A 511 11.20 -10.08 15.42
N GLU A 512 11.47 -11.26 15.97
CA GLU A 512 10.45 -12.11 16.60
C GLU A 512 10.26 -11.80 18.10
N LYS A 513 10.99 -10.82 18.66
CA LYS A 513 10.91 -10.47 20.08
C LYS A 513 9.47 -10.07 20.47
N GLN A 514 8.95 -9.04 19.80
CA GLN A 514 7.61 -8.49 20.06
C GLN A 514 6.77 -8.33 18.79
N GLY A 515 7.39 -8.20 17.61
CA GLY A 515 6.67 -8.08 16.35
C GLY A 515 5.84 -9.33 16.05
N ARG A 516 4.57 -9.15 15.69
CA ARG A 516 3.61 -10.22 15.40
C ARG A 516 2.76 -9.90 14.17
N ALA A 517 2.50 -10.95 13.39
CA ALA A 517 1.44 -10.99 12.39
C ALA A 517 0.09 -11.28 13.07
N THR A 518 -0.93 -10.49 12.77
CA THR A 518 -2.27 -10.59 13.36
C THR A 518 -3.27 -11.15 12.34
N SER A 519 -4.07 -12.13 12.78
CA SER A 519 -4.99 -12.87 11.91
C SER A 519 -6.36 -13.07 12.53
N VAL A 520 -7.39 -13.09 11.67
CA VAL A 520 -8.73 -13.57 12.07
C VAL A 520 -8.69 -15.09 12.17
N HIS A 521 -9.19 -15.61 13.28
CA HIS A 521 -9.19 -17.03 13.55
C HIS A 521 -10.33 -17.74 12.80
N SER A 522 -10.02 -18.81 12.07
CA SER A 522 -11.00 -19.54 11.24
C SER A 522 -12.19 -20.10 12.03
N ALA A 523 -12.02 -20.46 13.30
CA ALA A 523 -13.14 -20.89 14.14
C ALA A 523 -14.18 -19.78 14.34
N ALA A 524 -13.75 -18.52 14.50
CA ALA A 524 -14.67 -17.39 14.61
C ALA A 524 -15.31 -17.03 13.27
N ILE A 525 -14.60 -17.19 12.15
CA ILE A 525 -15.20 -17.07 10.81
C ILE A 525 -16.34 -18.09 10.68
N TYR A 526 -16.07 -19.36 10.96
CA TYR A 526 -17.07 -20.43 10.87
C TYR A 526 -18.25 -20.21 11.81
N GLU A 527 -17.98 -19.84 13.07
CA GLU A 527 -19.02 -19.61 14.06
C GLU A 527 -19.90 -18.40 13.71
N SER A 528 -19.29 -17.28 13.30
CA SER A 528 -20.03 -16.06 12.93
C SER A 528 -20.93 -16.28 11.72
N LEU A 529 -20.43 -16.97 10.67
CA LEU A 529 -21.23 -17.33 9.50
C LEU A 529 -22.50 -18.09 9.91
N ILE A 530 -22.39 -19.05 10.83
CA ILE A 530 -23.54 -19.90 11.21
C ILE A 530 -24.45 -19.21 12.23
N LYS A 531 -23.88 -18.61 13.28
CA LYS A 531 -24.61 -18.19 14.49
C LYS A 531 -25.03 -16.73 14.46
N VAL A 532 -24.27 -15.87 13.79
CA VAL A 532 -24.59 -14.45 13.63
C VAL A 532 -25.38 -14.24 12.33
N TYR A 533 -24.76 -14.60 11.20
CA TYR A 533 -25.27 -14.25 9.87
C TYR A 533 -26.22 -15.28 9.24
N GLY A 534 -26.24 -16.52 9.75
CA GLY A 534 -27.07 -17.59 9.19
C GLY A 534 -26.63 -18.08 7.80
N ALA A 535 -25.41 -17.75 7.37
CA ALA A 535 -24.77 -18.14 6.12
C ALA A 535 -24.28 -19.61 6.12
N LYS A 536 -25.19 -20.53 6.46
CA LYS A 536 -24.88 -21.97 6.62
C LYS A 536 -24.40 -22.63 5.33
N GLN A 537 -24.92 -22.21 4.17
CA GLN A 537 -24.52 -22.74 2.86
C GLN A 537 -23.05 -22.39 2.57
N LEU A 538 -22.65 -21.14 2.80
CA LEU A 538 -21.26 -20.72 2.66
C LEU A 538 -20.34 -21.47 3.64
N ALA A 539 -20.74 -21.57 4.91
CA ALA A 539 -19.96 -22.33 5.90
C ALA A 539 -19.79 -23.81 5.50
N ALA A 540 -20.83 -24.44 4.96
CA ALA A 540 -20.77 -25.81 4.45
C ALA A 540 -19.88 -25.93 3.21
N GLU A 541 -19.94 -24.98 2.28
CA GLU A 541 -19.07 -24.92 1.11
C GLU A 541 -17.60 -24.82 1.49
N LEU A 542 -17.25 -23.94 2.45
CA LEU A 542 -15.88 -23.77 2.93
C LEU A 542 -15.31 -25.08 3.51
N VAL A 543 -16.11 -25.81 4.29
CA VAL A 543 -15.69 -27.08 4.91
C VAL A 543 -15.63 -28.21 3.87
N ALA A 544 -16.58 -28.27 2.95
CA ALA A 544 -16.64 -29.32 1.93
C ALA A 544 -15.65 -29.11 0.78
N GLY A 545 -15.19 -27.86 0.57
CA GLY A 545 -14.34 -27.49 -0.57
C GLY A 545 -15.06 -27.51 -1.92
N ARG A 546 -16.40 -27.53 -1.92
CA ARG A 546 -17.22 -27.58 -3.12
C ARG A 546 -18.57 -26.92 -2.87
N LEU A 547 -19.14 -26.34 -3.92
CA LEU A 547 -20.50 -25.81 -3.91
C LEU A 547 -21.49 -26.88 -3.44
N SER A 548 -22.37 -26.52 -2.51
CA SER A 548 -23.52 -27.34 -2.16
C SER A 548 -24.42 -27.47 -3.39
N LYS A 549 -24.80 -28.69 -3.76
CA LYS A 549 -25.78 -28.96 -4.81
C LYS A 549 -27.18 -28.53 -4.39
#